data_AF-A0A7K9EPJ1-F1
#
_entry.id   AF-A0A7K9EPJ1-F1
#
_cell.length_a   1.000
_cell.length_b   1.000
_cell.length_c   1.000
_cell.angle_alpha   90.00
_cell.angle_beta   90.00
_cell.angle_gamma   90.00
#
_symmetry.space_group_name_H-M   'P 1'
#
loop_
_entity.id
_entity.type
_entity.pdbx_description
1 polymer ?
#
loop_
_entity_poly.entity_id
_entity_poly.type
_entity_poly.pdbx_seq_one_letter_code
_entity_poly.pdbx_strand_id
1 'polypeptide(L)'
;VRWHRGERPDGRDSLAHQVAPETHWPELRVLVLVVSGEKKQVGSTAGMQTSVETSPLLKHRAEVVVPERLELMMRHIRERDFEAFGRLTMQDSNQFHATCLDTFPPIFYLNDVSRSIIALVHRFNAHHGRTKVAYTFDAGPNAVVFALADTVAEFVEVVRRSFPPAANGDRFVRGLPVGSAALPEELLAAVVTEPVPGGVRYILHTQPGPGPQLVTDPSRHLLGADGLPRPRA
;
A
#
# COMPACT_ATOMS: atom_id res chain seq x y z
N VAL A 1 -7.27 9.79 6.25
CA VAL A 1 -7.92 9.75 7.58
C VAL A 1 -6.82 9.60 8.63
N ARG A 2 -6.93 10.23 9.80
CA ARG A 2 -6.02 10.07 10.95
C ARG A 2 -6.78 9.33 12.05
N TRP A 3 -6.14 8.33 12.67
CA TRP A 3 -6.62 7.78 13.94
C TRP A 3 -5.84 8.43 15.08
N HIS A 4 -6.55 9.03 16.03
CA HIS A 4 -5.97 9.57 17.25
C HIS A 4 -5.74 8.43 18.24
N ARG A 5 -4.54 8.34 18.84
CA ARG A 5 -4.26 7.31 19.85
C ARG A 5 -5.18 7.41 21.07
N GLY A 6 -5.62 8.62 21.40
CA GLY A 6 -6.31 8.94 22.65
C GLY A 6 -5.35 9.00 23.84
N GLU A 7 -5.77 9.66 24.90
CA GLU A 7 -5.06 9.76 26.18
C GLU A 7 -5.92 9.26 27.34
N ARG A 8 -7.23 9.13 27.13
CA ARG A 8 -8.15 8.67 28.16
C ARG A 8 -8.10 7.15 28.29
N PRO A 9 -8.00 6.61 29.53
CA PRO A 9 -8.05 5.17 29.77
C PRO A 9 -9.35 4.48 29.30
N ASP A 10 -10.44 5.24 29.17
CA ASP A 10 -11.73 4.73 28.68
C ASP A 10 -11.82 4.65 27.15
N GLY A 11 -10.77 5.08 26.42
CA GLY A 11 -10.65 5.01 24.97
C GLY A 11 -11.57 5.95 24.20
N ARG A 12 -12.33 6.82 24.88
CA ARG A 12 -13.37 7.65 24.23
C ARG A 12 -12.82 8.72 23.28
N ASP A 13 -11.53 9.03 23.38
CA ASP A 13 -10.81 9.95 22.50
C ASP A 13 -9.90 9.24 21.47
N SER A 14 -9.91 7.90 21.45
CA SER A 14 -9.21 7.10 20.45
C SER A 14 -10.07 6.93 19.19
N LEU A 15 -10.17 7.99 18.39
CA LEU A 15 -11.15 8.09 17.29
C LEU A 15 -10.50 8.46 15.96
N ALA A 16 -11.21 8.17 14.86
CA ALA A 16 -10.81 8.58 13.53
C ALA A 16 -11.29 10.00 13.21
N HIS A 17 -10.45 10.79 12.53
CA HIS A 17 -10.76 12.12 12.04
C HIS A 17 -10.34 12.25 10.56
N GLN A 18 -11.17 12.92 9.75
CA GLN A 18 -10.87 13.15 8.35
C GLN A 18 -9.77 14.22 8.23
N VAL A 19 -8.69 13.91 7.50
CA VAL A 19 -7.59 14.87 7.27
C VAL A 19 -7.88 15.74 6.05
N ALA A 20 -8.41 15.12 4.99
CA ALA A 20 -8.87 15.74 3.77
C ALA A 20 -9.96 14.85 3.13
N PRO A 21 -10.92 15.41 2.38
CA PRO A 21 -11.91 14.64 1.65
C PRO A 21 -11.29 13.86 0.50
N GLU A 22 -11.99 12.85 -0.02
CA GLU A 22 -11.56 12.03 -1.16
C GLU A 22 -11.37 12.84 -2.45
N THR A 23 -12.11 13.95 -2.57
CA THR A 23 -11.99 14.91 -3.67
C THR A 23 -10.76 15.82 -3.56
N HIS A 24 -10.04 15.77 -2.44
CA HIS A 24 -8.90 16.65 -2.19
C HIS A 24 -7.72 16.36 -3.11
N TRP A 25 -7.48 15.12 -3.53
CA TRP A 25 -6.31 14.79 -4.37
C TRP A 25 -6.71 13.88 -5.53
N PRO A 26 -7.42 14.42 -6.54
CA PRO A 26 -8.04 13.64 -7.60
C PRO A 26 -7.04 12.97 -8.55
N GLU A 27 -5.78 13.39 -8.55
CA GLU A 27 -4.69 12.79 -9.33
C GLU A 27 -4.04 11.59 -8.63
N LEU A 28 -4.21 11.44 -7.31
CA LEU A 28 -3.59 10.36 -6.56
C LEU A 28 -4.17 9.00 -6.98
N ARG A 29 -3.29 8.05 -7.23
CA ARG A 29 -3.62 6.68 -7.61
C ARG A 29 -2.98 5.69 -6.66
N VAL A 30 -3.64 4.56 -6.52
CA VAL A 30 -3.19 3.44 -5.69
C VAL A 30 -3.16 2.19 -6.55
N LEU A 31 -2.00 1.52 -6.57
CA LEU A 31 -1.79 0.24 -7.24
C LEU A 31 -1.48 -0.80 -6.17
N VAL A 32 -2.28 -1.86 -6.06
CA VAL A 32 -1.98 -3.00 -5.18
C VAL A 32 -1.38 -4.11 -6.03
N LEU A 33 -0.08 -4.34 -5.87
CA LEU A 33 0.66 -5.42 -6.53
C LEU A 33 0.51 -6.67 -5.67
N VAL A 34 -0.37 -7.58 -6.10
CA VAL A 34 -0.66 -8.81 -5.37
C VAL A 34 0.43 -9.84 -5.67
N VAL A 35 1.30 -10.07 -4.69
CA VAL A 35 2.42 -11.01 -4.74
C VAL A 35 1.95 -12.41 -4.34
N SER A 36 1.24 -12.52 -3.21
CA SER A 36 0.72 -13.78 -2.71
C SER A 36 -0.70 -13.63 -2.14
N GLY A 37 -1.50 -14.66 -2.33
CA GLY A 37 -2.80 -14.84 -1.68
C GLY A 37 -2.76 -15.81 -0.49
N GLU A 38 -1.57 -16.28 -0.11
CA GLU A 38 -1.41 -17.23 0.98
C GLU A 38 -1.68 -16.59 2.34
N LYS A 39 -2.09 -17.42 3.29
CA LYS A 39 -2.39 -16.97 4.65
C LYS A 39 -1.11 -16.47 5.31
N LYS A 40 -1.20 -15.32 5.97
CA LYS A 40 -0.11 -14.73 6.75
C LYS A 40 0.42 -15.75 7.76
N GLN A 41 1.75 -15.88 7.86
CA GLN A 41 2.37 -16.76 8.86
C GLN A 41 2.05 -16.30 10.29
N VAL A 42 2.12 -14.98 10.54
CA VAL A 42 1.78 -14.36 11.83
C VAL A 42 0.65 -13.36 11.62
N GLY A 43 -0.46 -13.55 12.34
CA GLY A 43 -1.57 -12.59 12.35
C GLY A 43 -1.16 -11.26 13.00
N SER A 44 -1.71 -10.15 12.51
CA SER A 44 -1.29 -8.81 12.96
C SER A 44 -1.54 -8.58 14.45
N THR A 45 -2.63 -9.08 15.02
CA THR A 45 -2.95 -8.93 16.45
C THR A 45 -1.90 -9.59 17.35
N ALA A 46 -1.56 -10.85 17.08
CA ALA A 46 -0.52 -11.54 17.85
C ALA A 46 0.84 -10.89 17.61
N GLY A 47 1.17 -10.61 16.35
CA GLY A 47 2.47 -10.01 15.99
C GLY A 47 2.70 -8.66 16.66
N MET A 48 1.74 -7.75 16.61
CA MET A 48 1.90 -6.41 17.21
C MET A 48 2.07 -6.47 18.74
N GLN A 49 1.40 -7.41 19.40
CA GLN A 49 1.52 -7.59 20.86
C GLN A 49 2.93 -8.08 21.22
N THR A 50 3.44 -9.08 20.49
CA THR A 50 4.82 -9.55 20.67
C THR A 50 5.85 -8.45 20.40
N SER A 51 5.62 -7.61 19.38
CA SER A 51 6.48 -6.45 19.12
C SER A 51 6.48 -5.46 20.27
N VAL A 52 5.33 -5.16 20.88
CA VAL A 52 5.23 -4.29 22.07
C VAL A 52 6.05 -4.87 23.23
N GLU A 53 5.99 -6.18 23.42
CA GLU A 53 6.67 -6.86 24.54
C GLU A 53 8.19 -6.97 24.34
N THR A 54 8.67 -7.03 23.10
CA THR A 54 10.05 -7.48 22.82
C THR A 54 10.90 -6.54 21.97
N SER A 55 10.30 -5.60 21.24
CA SER A 55 11.04 -4.67 20.37
C SER A 55 11.31 -3.32 21.06
N PRO A 56 12.54 -3.04 21.54
CA PRO A 56 12.88 -1.71 22.04
C PRO A 56 12.77 -0.64 20.94
N LEU A 57 12.96 -0.99 19.66
CA LEU A 57 12.82 -0.04 18.56
C LEU A 57 11.36 0.40 18.36
N LEU A 58 10.38 -0.46 18.63
CA LEU A 58 8.97 -0.09 18.55
C LEU A 58 8.61 1.00 19.56
N LYS A 59 9.13 0.91 20.79
CA LYS A 59 8.91 1.94 21.80
C LYS A 59 9.44 3.30 21.34
N HIS A 60 10.69 3.35 20.88
CA HIS A 60 11.27 4.60 20.35
C HIS A 60 10.48 5.13 19.14
N ARG A 61 10.08 4.25 18.21
CA ARG A 61 9.24 4.63 17.07
C ARG A 61 7.94 5.31 17.51
N ALA A 62 7.23 4.74 18.48
CA ALA A 62 5.96 5.27 18.95
C ALA A 62 6.08 6.57 19.74
N GLU A 63 7.11 6.69 20.60
CA GLU A 63 7.29 7.85 21.48
C GLU A 63 7.93 9.04 20.77
N VAL A 64 8.87 8.79 19.86
CA VAL A 64 9.73 9.85 19.28
C VAL A 64 9.44 10.09 17.80
N VAL A 65 9.31 9.03 17.00
CA VAL A 65 9.30 9.16 15.53
C VAL A 65 7.90 9.46 14.98
N VAL A 66 6.92 8.65 15.34
CA VAL A 66 5.55 8.74 14.78
C VAL A 66 4.86 10.09 15.02
N PRO A 67 4.98 10.75 16.18
CA PRO A 67 4.34 12.05 16.40
C PRO A 67 4.71 13.11 15.37
N GLU A 68 6.00 13.28 15.07
CA GLU A 68 6.47 14.23 14.07
C GLU A 68 6.04 13.82 12.65
N ARG A 69 6.18 12.52 12.32
CA ARG A 69 5.78 12.00 11.00
C ARG A 69 4.29 12.21 10.72
N LEU A 70 3.43 12.11 11.72
CA LEU A 70 2.00 12.36 11.56
C LEU A 70 1.72 13.80 11.14
N GLU A 71 2.36 14.78 11.79
CA GLU A 71 2.19 16.19 11.44
C GLU A 71 2.75 16.50 10.05
N LEU A 72 3.92 15.97 9.71
CA LEU A 72 4.51 16.07 8.37
C LEU A 72 3.60 15.44 7.30
N MET A 73 3.12 14.22 7.51
CA MET A 73 2.26 13.52 6.56
C MET A 73 0.96 14.28 6.31
N MET A 74 0.31 14.80 7.37
CA MET A 74 -0.89 15.62 7.21
C MET A 74 -0.61 16.89 6.42
N ARG A 75 0.53 17.55 6.63
CA ARG A 75 0.95 18.70 5.83
C ARG A 75 1.12 18.33 4.36
N HIS A 76 1.88 17.27 4.05
CA HIS A 76 2.12 16.83 2.68
C HIS A 76 0.82 16.45 1.95
N ILE A 77 -0.14 15.86 2.65
CA ILE A 77 -1.49 15.59 2.10
C ILE A 77 -2.20 16.91 1.77
N ARG A 78 -2.22 17.88 2.69
CA ARG A 78 -2.90 19.18 2.47
C ARG A 78 -2.29 19.96 1.30
N GLU A 79 -0.97 19.94 1.18
CA GLU A 79 -0.20 20.63 0.14
C GLU A 79 -0.14 19.86 -1.18
N ARG A 80 -0.59 18.59 -1.22
CA ARG A 80 -0.45 17.68 -2.36
C ARG A 80 1.01 17.52 -2.80
N ASP A 81 1.94 17.58 -1.86
CA ASP A 81 3.36 17.35 -2.10
C ASP A 81 3.62 15.85 -2.22
N PHE A 82 3.53 15.33 -3.44
CA PHE A 82 3.70 13.90 -3.70
C PHE A 82 5.11 13.41 -3.34
N GLU A 83 6.15 14.21 -3.57
CA GLU A 83 7.52 13.76 -3.31
C GLU A 83 7.75 13.58 -1.81
N ALA A 84 7.34 14.54 -0.99
CA ALA A 84 7.48 14.43 0.44
C ALA A 84 6.52 13.39 1.04
N PHE A 85 5.27 13.32 0.55
CA PHE A 85 4.32 12.25 0.87
C PHE A 85 4.93 10.86 0.59
N GLY A 86 5.50 10.68 -0.60
CA GLY A 86 6.05 9.43 -1.06
C GLY A 86 7.28 8.99 -0.27
N ARG A 87 8.22 9.91 -0.03
CA ARG A 87 9.40 9.64 0.82
C ARG A 87 9.00 9.21 2.22
N LEU A 88 8.09 9.96 2.86
CA LEU A 88 7.65 9.68 4.23
C LEU A 88 6.89 8.35 4.31
N THR A 89 6.06 8.04 3.31
CA THR A 89 5.35 6.76 3.20
C THR A 89 6.31 5.57 3.16
N MET A 90 7.32 5.63 2.29
CA MET A 90 8.32 4.54 2.18
C MET A 90 9.14 4.39 3.46
N GLN A 91 9.55 5.51 4.07
CA GLN A 91 10.30 5.50 5.34
C GLN A 91 9.48 4.91 6.50
N ASP A 92 8.17 5.17 6.54
CA ASP A 92 7.30 4.65 7.59
C ASP A 92 6.99 3.16 7.41
N SER A 93 6.74 2.73 6.16
CA SER A 93 6.66 1.32 5.82
C SER A 93 7.93 0.58 6.21
N ASN A 94 9.10 1.07 5.80
CA ASN A 94 10.38 0.42 6.11
C ASN A 94 10.60 0.30 7.62
N GLN A 95 10.32 1.36 8.38
CA GLN A 95 10.54 1.34 9.84
C GLN A 95 9.54 0.42 10.55
N PHE A 96 8.29 0.32 10.09
CA PHE A 96 7.35 -0.69 10.59
C PHE A 96 7.89 -2.12 10.41
N HIS A 97 8.41 -2.45 9.23
CA HIS A 97 9.01 -3.77 9.01
C HIS A 97 10.32 -3.98 9.77
N ALA A 98 11.07 -2.90 10.05
CA ALA A 98 12.24 -2.96 10.93
C ALA A 98 11.87 -3.30 12.38
N THR A 99 10.78 -2.75 12.93
CA THR A 99 10.31 -3.15 14.27
C THR A 99 9.77 -4.57 14.30
N CYS A 100 9.20 -5.05 13.20
CA CYS A 100 8.82 -6.47 13.05
C CYS A 100 10.07 -7.38 13.09
N LEU A 101 11.16 -6.96 12.45
CA LEU A 101 12.43 -7.69 12.46
C LEU A 101 13.14 -7.66 13.82
N ASP A 102 12.99 -6.57 14.58
CA ASP A 102 13.52 -6.38 15.95
C ASP A 102 12.71 -7.13 17.02
N THR A 103 11.51 -7.62 16.68
CA THR A 103 10.67 -8.43 17.57
C THR A 103 11.33 -9.80 17.85
N PHE A 104 11.10 -10.41 19.01
CA PHE A 104 11.57 -11.76 19.32
C PHE A 104 10.43 -12.72 19.66
N PRO A 105 10.22 -13.82 18.89
CA PRO A 105 10.91 -14.17 17.64
C PRO A 105 10.60 -13.16 16.51
N PRO A 106 11.50 -13.01 15.52
CA PRO A 106 11.36 -12.01 14.45
C PRO A 106 10.16 -12.32 13.55
N ILE A 107 9.51 -11.25 13.09
CA ILE A 107 8.36 -11.32 12.20
C ILE A 107 8.78 -10.89 10.80
N PHE A 108 8.59 -11.77 9.82
CA PHE A 108 8.88 -11.51 8.41
C PHE A 108 7.60 -11.43 7.59
N TYR A 109 7.20 -10.21 7.22
CA TYR A 109 6.10 -9.98 6.29
C TYR A 109 6.56 -9.84 4.84
N LEU A 110 7.71 -9.20 4.64
CA LEU A 110 8.29 -8.98 3.32
C LEU A 110 9.03 -10.22 2.86
N ASN A 111 8.81 -10.60 1.60
CA ASN A 111 9.56 -11.67 0.93
C ASN A 111 10.46 -11.09 -0.16
N ASP A 112 11.12 -11.96 -0.92
CA ASP A 112 12.06 -11.52 -1.95
C ASP A 112 11.38 -10.74 -3.09
N VAL A 113 10.13 -11.07 -3.45
CA VAL A 113 9.37 -10.27 -4.41
C VAL A 113 9.07 -8.88 -3.85
N SER A 114 8.73 -8.76 -2.56
CA SER A 114 8.57 -7.45 -1.91
C SER A 114 9.85 -6.62 -2.01
N ARG A 115 11.02 -7.24 -1.80
CA ARG A 115 12.33 -6.59 -1.93
C ARG A 115 12.62 -6.18 -3.38
N SER A 116 12.28 -7.01 -4.36
CA SER A 116 12.40 -6.66 -5.78
C SER A 116 11.51 -5.47 -6.16
N ILE A 117 10.30 -5.37 -5.61
CA ILE A 117 9.41 -4.21 -5.82
C ILE A 117 10.01 -2.94 -5.19
N ILE A 118 10.56 -3.03 -3.97
CA ILE A 118 11.26 -1.91 -3.33
C ILE A 118 12.40 -1.40 -4.22
N ALA A 119 13.25 -2.31 -4.71
CA ALA A 119 14.37 -1.97 -5.59
C ALA A 119 13.88 -1.35 -6.91
N LEU A 120 12.80 -1.90 -7.49
CA LEU A 120 12.19 -1.37 -8.71
C LEU A 120 11.72 0.08 -8.54
N VAL A 121 11.01 0.38 -7.45
CA VAL A 121 10.52 1.74 -7.14
C VAL A 121 11.68 2.72 -6.99
N HIS A 122 12.75 2.34 -6.30
CA HIS A 122 13.93 3.20 -6.15
C HIS A 122 14.64 3.45 -7.49
N ARG A 123 14.83 2.42 -8.33
CA ARG A 123 15.41 2.60 -9.67
C ARG A 123 14.53 3.49 -10.55
N PHE A 124 13.22 3.31 -10.52
CA PHE A 124 12.27 4.13 -11.27
C PHE A 124 12.35 5.60 -10.85
N ASN A 125 12.31 5.89 -9.54
CA ASN A 125 12.46 7.25 -9.03
C ASN A 125 13.83 7.86 -9.37
N ALA A 126 14.90 7.07 -9.26
CA ALA A 126 16.25 7.53 -9.57
C ALA A 126 16.40 7.90 -11.06
N HIS A 127 15.86 7.08 -11.96
CA HIS A 127 15.85 7.38 -13.40
C HIS A 127 15.15 8.71 -13.71
N HIS A 128 14.02 8.99 -13.05
CA HIS A 128 13.31 10.26 -13.24
C HIS A 128 13.89 11.44 -12.42
N GLY A 129 14.92 11.21 -11.60
CA GLY A 129 15.54 12.24 -10.76
C GLY A 129 14.64 12.79 -9.64
N ARG A 130 13.48 12.18 -9.39
CA ARG A 130 12.50 12.63 -8.38
C ARG A 130 11.60 11.48 -7.93
N THR A 131 10.92 11.64 -6.79
CA THR A 131 9.97 10.63 -6.29
C THR A 131 8.66 10.68 -7.09
N LYS A 132 8.50 9.80 -8.08
CA LYS A 132 7.27 9.65 -8.89
C LYS A 132 6.35 8.52 -8.41
N VAL A 133 6.90 7.53 -7.70
CA VAL A 133 6.15 6.43 -7.09
C VAL A 133 6.64 6.14 -5.68
N ALA A 134 5.76 5.66 -4.82
CA ALA A 134 6.09 5.32 -3.43
C ALA A 134 5.43 4.02 -3.02
N TYR A 135 6.16 3.14 -2.34
CA TYR A 135 5.61 1.89 -1.84
C TYR A 135 5.26 1.98 -0.35
N THR A 136 4.31 1.14 0.07
CA THR A 136 4.09 0.75 1.45
C THR A 136 3.64 -0.70 1.53
N PHE A 137 3.86 -1.33 2.66
CA PHE A 137 3.53 -2.73 2.92
C PHE A 137 2.91 -2.85 4.31
N ASP A 138 1.75 -3.50 4.39
CA ASP A 138 1.12 -3.87 5.66
C ASP A 138 1.73 -5.19 6.18
N ALA A 139 0.99 -5.91 7.03
CA ALA A 139 1.35 -7.25 7.51
C ALA A 139 1.24 -8.33 6.41
N GLY A 140 2.05 -8.24 5.34
CA GLY A 140 2.15 -9.23 4.26
C GLY A 140 3.01 -8.75 3.09
N PRO A 141 3.24 -9.60 2.08
CA PRO A 141 4.20 -9.31 1.01
C PRO A 141 3.64 -8.44 -0.13
N ASN A 142 2.33 -8.17 -0.14
CA ASN A 142 1.68 -7.38 -1.19
C ASN A 142 2.09 -5.91 -1.07
N ALA A 143 2.57 -5.33 -2.17
CA ALA A 143 2.96 -3.93 -2.20
C ALA A 143 1.76 -3.06 -2.54
N VAL A 144 1.56 -2.00 -1.77
CA VAL A 144 0.69 -0.89 -2.15
C VAL A 144 1.59 0.22 -2.67
N VAL A 145 1.36 0.65 -3.91
CA VAL A 145 2.13 1.71 -4.56
C VAL A 145 1.23 2.92 -4.78
N PHE A 146 1.69 4.07 -4.32
CA PHE A 146 1.13 5.37 -4.65
C PHE A 146 1.86 5.96 -5.86
N ALA A 147 1.09 6.59 -6.74
CA ALA A 147 1.57 7.34 -7.89
C ALA A 147 0.58 8.47 -8.21
N LEU A 148 0.98 9.43 -9.03
CA LEU A 148 0.02 10.33 -9.69
C LEU A 148 -0.47 9.72 -11.00
N ALA A 149 -1.67 10.14 -11.45
CA ALA A 149 -2.35 9.60 -12.61
C ALA A 149 -1.50 9.61 -13.90
N ASP A 150 -0.65 10.62 -14.08
CA ASP A 150 0.26 10.77 -15.22
C ASP A 150 1.37 9.71 -15.27
N THR A 151 1.67 9.08 -14.13
CA THR A 151 2.77 8.13 -13.96
C THR A 151 2.30 6.68 -14.04
N VAL A 152 0.99 6.43 -13.85
CA VAL A 152 0.45 5.06 -13.73
C VAL A 152 0.74 4.20 -14.95
N ALA A 153 0.51 4.70 -16.18
CA ALA A 153 0.67 3.90 -17.39
C ALA A 153 2.12 3.43 -17.58
N GLU A 154 3.09 4.35 -17.39
CA GLU A 154 4.52 4.07 -17.46
C GLU A 154 4.95 3.06 -16.39
N PHE A 155 4.56 3.30 -15.13
CA PHE A 155 4.95 2.42 -14.03
C PHE A 155 4.33 1.02 -14.15
N VAL A 156 3.07 0.90 -14.60
CA VAL A 156 2.43 -0.41 -14.82
C VAL A 156 3.14 -1.21 -15.90
N GLU A 157 3.59 -0.58 -16.99
CA GLU A 157 4.36 -1.28 -18.02
C GLU A 157 5.74 -1.70 -17.49
N VAL A 158 6.41 -0.85 -16.70
CA VAL A 158 7.66 -1.22 -16.01
C VAL A 158 7.44 -2.43 -15.09
N VAL A 159 6.34 -2.48 -14.35
CA VAL A 159 5.97 -3.63 -13.51
C VAL A 159 5.70 -4.87 -14.37
N ARG A 160 5.01 -4.75 -15.51
CA ARG A 160 4.79 -5.88 -16.44
C ARG A 160 6.09 -6.47 -16.97
N ARG A 161 7.09 -5.63 -17.27
CA ARG A 161 8.41 -6.08 -17.74
C ARG A 161 9.25 -6.69 -16.61
N SER A 162 9.17 -6.11 -15.41
CA SER A 162 9.91 -6.57 -14.23
C SER A 162 9.29 -7.83 -13.61
N PHE A 163 7.98 -8.01 -13.73
CA PHE A 163 7.23 -9.16 -13.22
C PHE A 163 6.27 -9.67 -14.29
N PRO A 164 6.80 -10.32 -15.35
CA PRO A 164 5.97 -10.83 -16.43
C PRO A 164 4.81 -11.70 -15.89
N PRO A 165 3.55 -11.43 -16.24
CA PRO A 165 2.43 -12.21 -15.75
C PRO A 165 2.56 -13.67 -16.16
N ALA A 166 2.15 -14.59 -15.27
CA ALA A 166 1.98 -15.98 -15.64
C ALA A 166 0.92 -16.09 -16.75
N ALA A 167 1.13 -16.98 -17.72
CA ALA A 167 0.16 -17.26 -18.77
C ALA A 167 -1.02 -18.06 -18.21
N ASN A 168 -1.92 -17.40 -17.48
CA ASN A 168 -3.07 -18.01 -16.81
C ASN A 168 -4.43 -17.49 -17.33
N GLY A 169 -4.43 -16.67 -18.39
CA GLY A 169 -5.63 -16.10 -19.00
C GLY A 169 -6.31 -14.98 -18.20
N ASP A 170 -5.82 -14.67 -17.00
CA ASP A 170 -6.38 -13.60 -16.16
C ASP A 170 -5.94 -12.21 -16.61
N ARG A 171 -6.81 -11.22 -16.39
CA ARG A 171 -6.43 -9.81 -16.52
C ARG A 171 -5.41 -9.45 -15.44
N PHE A 172 -4.19 -9.15 -15.89
CA PHE A 172 -3.09 -8.72 -15.04
C PHE A 172 -3.37 -7.38 -14.32
N VAL A 173 -4.16 -6.49 -14.93
CA VAL A 173 -4.59 -5.23 -14.31
C VAL A 173 -6.11 -5.24 -14.17
N ARG A 174 -6.60 -4.94 -12.96
CA ARG A 174 -8.02 -4.91 -12.59
C ARG A 174 -8.36 -3.57 -11.94
N GLY A 175 -9.62 -3.15 -11.99
CA GLY A 175 -10.06 -1.86 -11.45
C GLY A 175 -10.10 -0.78 -12.52
N LEU A 176 -9.61 0.42 -12.19
CA LEU A 176 -9.56 1.56 -13.12
C LEU A 176 -8.75 1.21 -14.38
N PRO A 177 -9.17 1.68 -15.58
CA PRO A 177 -8.43 1.45 -16.81
C PRO A 177 -7.04 2.09 -16.74
N VAL A 178 -6.07 1.45 -17.39
CA VAL A 178 -4.71 1.96 -17.52
C VAL A 178 -4.43 2.12 -19.02
N GLY A 179 -3.96 3.30 -19.42
CA GLY A 179 -3.55 3.55 -20.80
C GLY A 179 -2.28 2.79 -21.18
N SER A 180 -1.89 2.86 -22.44
CA SER A 180 -0.60 2.36 -22.91
C SER A 180 0.49 3.42 -22.73
N ALA A 181 1.68 3.02 -22.29
CA ALA A 181 2.87 3.85 -22.32
C ALA A 181 3.97 3.13 -23.12
N ALA A 182 4.64 3.86 -24.02
CA ALA A 182 5.88 3.38 -24.61
C ALA A 182 7.00 3.61 -23.60
N LEU A 183 7.81 2.58 -23.33
CA LEU A 183 8.96 2.70 -22.45
C LEU A 183 10.21 2.98 -23.29
N PRO A 184 10.91 4.11 -23.07
CA PRO A 184 12.20 4.35 -23.69
C PRO A 184 13.19 3.23 -23.32
N GLU A 185 14.08 2.87 -24.25
CA GLU A 185 15.08 1.81 -24.01
C GLU A 185 16.00 2.16 -22.83
N GLU A 186 16.32 3.44 -22.64
CA GLU A 186 17.09 3.94 -21.50
C GLU A 186 16.41 3.65 -20.16
N LEU A 187 15.09 3.86 -20.07
CA LEU A 187 14.30 3.56 -18.88
C LEU A 187 14.32 2.05 -18.61
N LEU A 188 14.14 1.23 -19.64
CA LEU A 188 14.17 -0.24 -19.51
C LEU A 188 15.52 -0.71 -18.99
N ALA A 189 16.62 -0.26 -19.60
CA ALA A 189 17.97 -0.64 -19.22
C ALA A 189 18.30 -0.21 -17.78
N ALA A 190 17.83 0.96 -17.34
CA ALA A 190 18.09 1.47 -15.99
C ALA A 190 17.22 0.81 -14.91
N VAL A 191 15.99 0.41 -15.24
CA VAL A 191 14.97 0.03 -14.24
C VAL A 191 14.67 -1.47 -14.22
N VAL A 192 14.72 -2.13 -15.37
CA VAL A 192 14.36 -3.55 -15.55
C VAL A 192 15.63 -4.40 -15.69
N THR A 193 16.23 -4.78 -14.56
CA THR A 193 17.51 -5.51 -14.55
C THR A 193 17.35 -7.03 -14.49
N GLU A 194 16.42 -7.54 -13.66
CA GLU A 194 16.22 -8.98 -13.42
C GLU A 194 14.71 -9.29 -13.29
N PRO A 195 14.04 -9.67 -14.40
CA PRO A 195 12.62 -10.01 -14.36
C PRO A 195 12.33 -11.21 -13.46
N VAL A 196 11.22 -11.16 -12.72
CA VAL A 196 10.72 -12.26 -11.88
C VAL A 196 9.35 -12.69 -12.40
N PRO A 197 9.29 -13.59 -13.41
CA PRO A 197 8.02 -14.07 -13.97
C PRO A 197 7.10 -14.64 -12.90
N GLY A 198 5.82 -14.24 -12.93
CA GLY A 198 4.80 -14.66 -11.96
C GLY A 198 4.97 -14.11 -10.54
N GLY A 199 5.98 -13.29 -10.27
CA GLY A 199 6.21 -12.69 -8.94
C GLY A 199 5.05 -11.79 -8.50
N VAL A 200 4.45 -11.06 -9.44
CA VAL A 200 3.17 -10.35 -9.24
C VAL A 200 2.09 -11.14 -9.95
N ARG A 201 1.01 -11.49 -9.25
CA ARG A 201 -0.14 -12.22 -9.80
C ARG A 201 -1.04 -11.29 -10.62
N TYR A 202 -1.36 -10.13 -10.05
CA TYR A 202 -2.13 -9.07 -10.71
C TYR A 202 -1.99 -7.75 -9.94
N ILE A 203 -2.42 -6.66 -10.57
CA ILE A 203 -2.46 -5.30 -10.05
C ILE A 203 -3.92 -4.88 -9.87
N LEU A 204 -4.28 -4.39 -8.69
CA LEU A 204 -5.53 -3.64 -8.50
C LEU A 204 -5.24 -2.15 -8.63
N HIS A 205 -5.84 -1.48 -9.61
CA HIS A 205 -5.71 -0.04 -9.83
C HIS A 205 -6.96 0.68 -9.31
N THR A 206 -6.77 1.59 -8.36
CA THR A 206 -7.84 2.37 -7.73
C THR A 206 -7.36 3.78 -7.37
N GLN A 207 -8.21 4.55 -6.71
CA GLN A 207 -7.98 5.93 -6.27
C GLN A 207 -8.63 6.16 -4.89
N PRO A 208 -8.34 7.28 -4.20
CA PRO A 208 -9.10 7.67 -3.01
C PRO A 208 -10.61 7.67 -3.27
N GLY A 209 -11.38 7.13 -2.32
CA GLY A 209 -12.83 6.98 -2.43
C GLY A 209 -13.56 7.48 -1.19
N PRO A 210 -14.90 7.58 -1.27
CA PRO A 210 -15.73 8.10 -0.18
C PRO A 210 -15.77 7.15 1.02
N GLY A 211 -16.36 7.62 2.12
CA GLY A 211 -16.69 6.79 3.28
C GLY A 211 -17.78 5.75 2.99
N PRO A 212 -18.23 5.00 4.03
CA PRO A 212 -19.30 4.01 3.90
C PRO A 212 -20.56 4.59 3.23
N GLN A 213 -21.16 3.81 2.33
CA GLN A 213 -22.35 4.21 1.56
C GLN A 213 -23.53 3.30 1.87
N LEU A 214 -24.72 3.90 2.01
CA LEU A 214 -25.97 3.14 2.11
C LEU A 214 -26.36 2.59 0.74
N VAL A 215 -26.59 1.27 0.66
CA VAL A 215 -27.12 0.63 -0.55
C VAL A 215 -28.63 0.50 -0.39
N THR A 216 -29.39 1.30 -1.14
CA THR A 216 -30.87 1.33 -1.06
C THR A 216 -31.55 0.33 -1.99
N ASP A 217 -30.80 -0.32 -2.89
CA ASP A 217 -31.30 -1.31 -3.84
C ASP A 217 -31.48 -2.68 -3.17
N PRO A 218 -32.73 -3.18 -3.01
CA PRO A 218 -33.01 -4.47 -2.37
C PRO A 218 -32.43 -5.69 -3.12
N SER A 219 -32.10 -5.54 -4.41
CA SER A 219 -31.47 -6.60 -5.19
C SER A 219 -30.05 -6.90 -4.71
N ARG A 220 -29.39 -5.90 -4.10
CA ARG A 220 -28.02 -5.98 -3.59
C ARG A 220 -27.92 -6.39 -2.12
N HIS A 221 -29.05 -6.64 -1.45
CA HIS A 221 -29.06 -7.15 -0.09
C HIS A 221 -28.40 -8.52 -0.03
N LEU A 222 -27.51 -8.73 0.95
CA LEU A 222 -26.83 -10.02 1.12
C LEU A 222 -27.70 -11.08 1.79
N LEU A 223 -28.81 -10.67 2.40
CA LEU A 223 -29.78 -11.57 3.04
C LEU A 223 -31.10 -11.60 2.25
N GLY A 224 -31.73 -12.77 2.23
CA GLY A 224 -33.08 -12.99 1.73
C GLY A 224 -34.14 -12.45 2.69
N ALA A 225 -35.41 -12.56 2.29
CA ALA A 225 -36.54 -12.20 3.16
C ALA A 225 -36.66 -13.13 4.39
N ASP A 226 -36.06 -14.32 4.31
CA ASP A 226 -35.92 -15.30 5.38
C ASP A 226 -34.80 -14.96 6.38
N GLY A 227 -34.02 -13.90 6.13
CA GLY A 227 -32.87 -13.51 6.95
C GLY A 227 -31.64 -14.38 6.73
N LEU A 228 -31.64 -15.28 5.74
CA LEU A 228 -30.50 -16.14 5.41
C LEU A 228 -29.66 -15.55 4.27
N PRO A 229 -28.36 -15.88 4.17
CA PRO A 229 -27.54 -15.45 3.05
C PRO A 229 -28.15 -15.84 1.71
N ARG A 230 -28.24 -14.88 0.79
CA ARG A 230 -28.63 -15.20 -0.59
C ARG A 230 -27.59 -16.13 -1.23
N PRO A 231 -28.02 -17.07 -2.10
CA PRO A 231 -27.09 -17.86 -2.89
C PRO A 231 -26.15 -16.94 -3.67
N ARG A 232 -24.87 -17.32 -3.79
CA ARG A 232 -23.96 -16.60 -4.70
C ARG A 232 -24.51 -16.73 -6.13
N ALA A 233 -24.77 -15.60 -6.76
CA ALA A 233 -25.03 -15.51 -8.20
C ALA A 233 -23.77 -15.87 -9.00
#